data_AF-A0A8J4YHI2-F1
#
_entry.id   AF-A0A8J4YHI2-F1
#
_cell.length_a   1.000
_cell.length_b   1.000
_cell.length_c   1.000
_cell.angle_alpha   90.00
_cell.angle_beta   90.00
_cell.angle_gamma   90.00
#
_symmetry.space_group_name_H-M   'P 1'
#
loop_
_entity.id
_entity.type
_entity.pdbx_description
1 polymer ?
#
loop_
_entity_poly.entity_id
_entity_poly.type
_entity_poly.pdbx_seq_one_letter_code
_entity_poly.pdbx_strand_id
1 'polypeptide(L)'
;MLQEQPLPHEALHERLQDLVQNEYKRSLGPQIQREIEHIVDQTEETRRAEELLNFAKSKTGEKLLKTVSEDVPQSILPADCSAVLQDIRIGRHGPDDRVYNKHPDIRTKIPRGATVLQWRSAKASWSSVVIYGLKKFTGGVGDEDEEQPENNDKWSEYFLASPSTAVSVVCLEKVNGEAAHFSGRYIDGQFYLIAGSKNVHMLIRDANDIDLYIGSRYEYAKVIARTVCETLTAMAPLKRSLVLSLLHHTQCTLLGEILQPQSQHIVSLSHLAKPEVVMFSMTFTYTGHDVDSFSALPPHHLLDLCKVLGLTVASYTVVPVAQIMDQKALVRRQTGCEGEVFYYLDHNDNTIGLVKVKTVWYVLLRALREKAVYCSNPPKKQSPRAISDIIASTHKRFNEIQKWLKFSDKYLHRWKDTSKSFLLWLKEEIKKGTVEPNKIRPGFPTIWKKFTRTTEQPEPMELEFKCQPACDSNNEQSGDVLRTL
;
A
#
# COMPACT_ATOMS: atom_id res chain seq x y z
N MET A 1 -14.87 23.64 -3.57
CA MET A 1 -14.87 23.08 -4.94
C MET A 1 -13.43 22.99 -5.41
N LEU A 2 -13.05 21.90 -6.09
CA LEU A 2 -11.67 21.68 -6.60
C LEU A 2 -11.43 22.36 -7.97
N GLN A 3 -12.31 23.28 -8.38
CA GLN A 3 -12.30 23.92 -9.69
C GLN A 3 -11.30 25.09 -9.72
N GLU A 4 -10.03 24.78 -9.54
CA GLU A 4 -8.92 25.70 -9.70
C GLU A 4 -8.19 25.37 -11.00
N GLN A 5 -7.85 26.39 -11.79
CA GLN A 5 -6.97 26.20 -12.93
C GLN A 5 -5.56 25.87 -12.42
N PRO A 6 -4.91 24.81 -12.94
CA PRO A 6 -3.51 24.54 -12.62
C PRO A 6 -2.64 25.77 -12.90
N LEU A 7 -1.68 26.01 -12.00
CA LEU A 7 -0.64 27.02 -12.21
C LEU A 7 0.16 26.68 -13.48
N PRO A 8 0.65 27.68 -14.23
CA PRO A 8 1.65 27.44 -15.26
C PRO A 8 2.86 26.68 -14.72
N HIS A 9 3.51 25.91 -15.59
CA HIS A 9 4.63 25.05 -15.26
C HIS A 9 5.75 25.79 -14.49
N GLU A 10 6.16 26.97 -14.97
CA GLU A 10 7.22 27.77 -14.39
C GLU A 10 6.84 28.29 -13.00
N ALA A 11 5.59 28.75 -12.86
CA ALA A 11 5.07 29.25 -11.60
C ALA A 11 4.90 28.14 -10.55
N LEU A 12 4.57 26.92 -10.98
CA LEU A 12 4.51 25.76 -10.10
C LEU A 12 5.90 25.46 -9.53
N HIS A 13 6.92 25.38 -10.39
CA HIS A 13 8.29 25.07 -9.98
C HIS A 13 8.83 26.12 -8.99
N GLU A 14 8.76 27.40 -9.34
CA GLU A 14 9.20 28.51 -8.48
C GLU A 14 8.54 28.45 -7.11
N ARG A 15 7.22 28.27 -7.05
CA ARG A 15 6.48 28.26 -5.78
C ARG A 15 6.74 27.03 -4.95
N LEU A 16 6.92 25.85 -5.56
CA LEU A 16 7.30 24.65 -4.81
C LEU A 16 8.70 24.80 -4.24
N GLN A 17 9.64 25.34 -5.02
CA GLN A 17 11.01 25.56 -4.59
C GLN A 17 11.05 26.54 -3.40
N ASP A 18 10.39 27.68 -3.52
CA ASP A 18 10.28 28.66 -2.45
C ASP A 18 9.68 28.05 -1.19
N LEU A 19 8.63 27.26 -1.33
CA LEU A 19 7.94 26.66 -0.18
C LEU A 19 8.84 25.65 0.54
N VAL A 20 9.53 24.76 -0.20
CA VAL A 20 10.44 23.76 0.38
C VAL A 20 11.69 24.42 0.98
N GLN A 21 12.25 25.44 0.31
CA GLN A 21 13.42 26.16 0.80
C GLN A 21 13.10 26.94 2.08
N ASN A 22 11.93 27.57 2.16
CA ASN A 22 11.52 28.32 3.34
C ASN A 22 11.21 27.42 4.54
N GLU A 23 10.56 26.26 4.32
CA GLU A 23 10.18 25.36 5.43
C GLU A 23 11.33 24.42 5.87
N TYR A 24 12.17 23.93 4.95
CA TYR A 24 13.21 22.94 5.26
C TYR A 24 14.64 23.37 4.98
N LYS A 25 14.88 24.53 4.37
CA LYS A 25 16.21 24.97 3.91
C LYS A 25 16.88 23.94 2.98
N ARG A 26 16.06 23.24 2.18
CA ARG A 26 16.49 22.27 1.17
C ARG A 26 16.05 22.74 -0.21
N SER A 27 16.76 22.28 -1.25
CA SER A 27 16.30 22.45 -2.64
C SER A 27 15.39 21.29 -3.03
N LEU A 28 14.42 21.53 -3.91
CA LEU A 28 13.86 20.44 -4.70
C LEU A 28 15.02 19.80 -5.49
N GLY A 29 15.09 18.47 -5.45
CA GLY A 29 16.08 17.75 -6.23
C GLY A 29 15.82 17.92 -7.73
N PRO A 30 16.85 17.80 -8.59
CA PRO A 30 16.71 17.94 -10.05
C PRO A 30 15.73 16.93 -10.67
N GLN A 31 15.43 15.84 -9.97
CA GLN A 31 14.38 14.90 -10.36
C GLN A 31 13.00 15.58 -10.42
N ILE A 32 12.59 16.30 -9.38
CA ILE A 32 11.28 16.98 -9.36
C ILE A 32 11.18 17.95 -10.53
N GLN A 33 12.23 18.73 -10.76
CA GLN A 33 12.27 19.69 -11.86
C GLN A 33 12.08 18.99 -13.22
N ARG A 34 12.86 17.94 -13.50
CA ARG A 34 12.75 17.18 -14.76
C ARG A 34 11.33 16.63 -14.98
N GLU A 35 10.66 16.20 -13.93
CA GLU A 35 9.32 15.63 -14.02
C GLU A 35 8.22 16.68 -14.18
N ILE A 36 8.38 17.86 -13.56
CA ILE A 36 7.47 18.98 -13.82
C ILE A 36 7.67 19.43 -15.28
N GLU A 37 8.92 19.45 -15.77
CA GLU A 37 9.30 19.84 -17.14
C GLU A 37 8.90 18.81 -18.21
N HIS A 38 8.60 17.57 -17.80
CA HIS A 38 8.26 16.50 -18.73
C HIS A 38 6.83 16.70 -19.27
N ILE A 39 6.71 17.44 -20.37
CA ILE A 39 5.47 17.54 -21.13
C ILE A 39 5.23 16.21 -21.84
N VAL A 40 4.19 15.50 -21.43
CA VAL A 40 3.77 14.27 -22.09
C VAL A 40 3.05 14.61 -23.39
N ASP A 41 3.58 14.14 -24.53
CA ASP A 41 2.86 14.18 -25.80
C ASP A 41 1.60 13.28 -25.72
N GLN A 42 0.43 13.87 -25.94
CA GLN A 42 -0.86 13.20 -25.88
C GLN A 42 -0.97 11.99 -26.83
N THR A 43 -0.30 12.05 -27.98
CA THR A 43 -0.28 10.93 -28.95
C THR A 43 0.44 9.73 -28.35
N GLU A 44 1.59 9.99 -27.74
CA GLU A 44 2.41 8.99 -27.07
C GLU A 44 1.73 8.45 -25.80
N GLU A 45 1.02 9.30 -25.05
CA GLU A 45 0.19 8.90 -23.91
C GLU A 45 -0.90 7.91 -24.32
N THR A 46 -1.62 8.21 -25.40
CA THR A 46 -2.66 7.32 -25.95
C THR A 46 -2.07 5.99 -26.37
N ARG A 47 -0.94 6.00 -27.07
CA ARG A 47 -0.23 4.79 -27.49
C ARG A 47 0.15 3.91 -26.29
N ARG A 48 0.72 4.50 -25.24
CA ARG A 48 1.11 3.79 -24.00
C ARG A 48 -0.08 3.20 -23.26
N ALA A 49 -1.17 3.95 -23.17
CA ALA A 49 -2.41 3.48 -22.54
C ALA A 49 -3.02 2.30 -23.30
N GLU A 50 -3.05 2.37 -24.63
CA GLU A 50 -3.51 1.28 -25.48
C GLU A 50 -2.60 0.06 -25.41
N GLU A 51 -1.28 0.25 -25.37
CA GLU A 51 -0.32 -0.84 -25.19
C GLU A 51 -0.57 -1.60 -23.87
N LEU A 52 -0.75 -0.88 -22.76
CA LEU A 52 -1.03 -1.47 -21.46
C LEU A 52 -2.36 -2.24 -21.46
N LEU A 53 -3.41 -1.67 -22.07
CA LEU A 53 -4.71 -2.34 -22.21
C LEU A 53 -4.63 -3.58 -23.09
N ASN A 54 -3.90 -3.52 -24.20
CA ASN A 54 -3.74 -4.66 -25.10
C ASN A 54 -2.96 -5.79 -24.41
N PHE A 55 -1.93 -5.45 -23.62
CA PHE A 55 -1.24 -6.41 -22.76
C PHE A 55 -2.19 -7.03 -21.72
N ALA A 56 -3.01 -6.22 -21.03
CA ALA A 56 -3.95 -6.74 -20.04
C ALA A 56 -5.01 -7.67 -20.66
N LYS A 57 -5.51 -7.31 -21.86
CA LYS A 57 -6.48 -8.11 -22.62
C LYS A 57 -5.88 -9.43 -23.09
N SER A 58 -4.63 -9.46 -23.56
CA SER A 58 -3.98 -10.70 -23.99
C SER A 58 -3.87 -11.72 -22.84
N LYS A 59 -3.65 -11.24 -21.61
CA LYS A 59 -3.61 -12.07 -20.39
C LYS A 59 -4.98 -12.40 -19.79
N THR A 60 -6.06 -11.83 -20.32
CA THR A 60 -7.43 -12.11 -19.86
C THR A 60 -7.90 -13.51 -20.30
N GLY A 61 -7.50 -13.95 -21.50
CA GLY A 61 -7.79 -15.31 -21.98
C GLY A 61 -7.19 -16.41 -21.09
N GLU A 62 -6.01 -16.14 -20.52
CA GLU A 62 -5.32 -17.01 -19.55
C GLU A 62 -5.88 -16.90 -18.13
N LYS A 63 -6.88 -16.04 -17.90
CA LYS A 63 -7.45 -15.70 -16.58
C LYS A 63 -6.41 -15.18 -15.57
N LEU A 64 -5.28 -14.67 -16.05
CA LEU A 64 -4.23 -14.08 -15.20
C LEU A 64 -4.59 -12.65 -14.82
N LEU A 65 -5.12 -11.89 -15.78
CA LEU A 65 -5.59 -10.51 -15.58
C LEU A 65 -7.09 -10.41 -15.88
N LYS A 66 -7.71 -9.35 -15.37
CA LYS A 66 -9.08 -8.95 -15.65
C LYS A 66 -9.11 -7.44 -15.83
N THR A 67 -9.70 -7.00 -16.93
CA THR A 67 -10.04 -5.60 -17.17
C THR A 67 -11.51 -5.39 -16.84
N VAL A 68 -11.82 -4.36 -16.05
CA VAL A 68 -13.20 -4.00 -15.68
C VAL A 68 -13.47 -2.61 -16.20
N SER A 69 -14.36 -2.51 -17.19
CA SER A 69 -14.77 -1.24 -17.78
C SER A 69 -16.03 -0.71 -17.11
N GLU A 70 -16.04 0.56 -16.74
CA GLU A 70 -17.19 1.26 -16.19
C GLU A 70 -17.30 2.65 -16.81
N ASP A 71 -18.52 3.02 -17.19
CA ASP A 71 -18.80 4.36 -17.69
C ASP A 71 -18.73 5.38 -16.55
N VAL A 72 -18.19 6.56 -16.84
CA VAL A 72 -18.30 7.70 -15.93
C VAL A 72 -19.72 8.26 -16.05
N PRO A 73 -20.45 8.48 -14.94
CA PRO A 73 -21.78 9.09 -14.98
C PRO A 73 -21.82 10.37 -15.82
N GLN A 74 -22.75 10.45 -16.77
CA GLN A 74 -22.82 11.55 -17.74
C GLN A 74 -22.93 12.93 -17.09
N SER A 75 -23.57 13.05 -15.93
CA SER A 75 -23.70 14.32 -15.19
C SER A 75 -22.37 14.86 -14.63
N ILE A 76 -21.31 14.05 -14.63
CA ILE A 76 -19.94 14.46 -14.26
C ILE A 76 -19.22 15.11 -15.46
N LEU A 77 -19.57 14.68 -16.67
CA LEU A 77 -18.87 15.04 -17.90
C LEU A 77 -19.47 16.30 -18.55
N PRO A 78 -18.72 17.00 -19.42
CA PRO A 78 -19.28 18.05 -20.26
C PRO A 78 -20.36 17.47 -21.20
N ALA A 79 -21.18 18.35 -21.77
CA ALA A 79 -22.09 17.97 -22.84
C ALA A 79 -21.30 17.35 -24.01
N ASP A 80 -21.89 16.35 -24.66
CA ASP A 80 -21.31 15.64 -25.82
C ASP A 80 -19.97 14.92 -25.55
N CYS A 81 -19.62 14.71 -24.29
CA CYS A 81 -18.47 13.92 -23.88
C CYS A 81 -18.91 12.58 -23.28
N SER A 82 -18.13 11.53 -23.51
CA SER A 82 -18.27 10.24 -22.84
C SER A 82 -16.90 9.78 -22.34
N ALA A 83 -16.88 9.10 -21.21
CA ALA A 83 -15.65 8.61 -20.61
C ALA A 83 -15.86 7.22 -20.01
N VAL A 84 -14.85 6.37 -20.14
CA VAL A 84 -14.83 5.01 -19.60
C VAL A 84 -13.56 4.82 -18.78
N LEU A 85 -13.70 4.34 -17.55
CA LEU A 85 -12.58 3.88 -16.73
C LEU A 85 -12.40 2.37 -16.90
N GLN A 86 -11.17 1.94 -17.15
CA GLN A 86 -10.79 0.54 -17.28
C GLN A 86 -9.81 0.16 -16.18
N ASP A 87 -10.32 -0.42 -15.10
CA ASP A 87 -9.50 -0.93 -13.99
C ASP A 87 -8.89 -2.29 -14.37
N ILE A 88 -7.56 -2.38 -14.33
CA ILE A 88 -6.79 -3.61 -14.59
C ILE A 88 -6.40 -4.24 -13.26
N ARG A 89 -6.74 -5.51 -13.07
CA ARG A 89 -6.41 -6.27 -11.84
C ARG A 89 -6.11 -7.74 -12.12
N ILE A 90 -5.59 -8.43 -11.11
CA ILE A 90 -5.39 -9.90 -11.17
C ILE A 90 -6.76 -10.59 -11.31
N GLY A 91 -6.88 -11.51 -12.28
CA GLY A 91 -8.15 -12.15 -12.64
C GLY A 91 -8.44 -13.48 -11.94
N ARG A 92 -7.40 -14.14 -11.39
CA ARG A 92 -7.51 -15.50 -10.86
C ARG A 92 -8.11 -15.53 -9.45
N HIS A 93 -8.83 -16.60 -9.12
CA HIS A 93 -9.12 -16.94 -7.73
C HIS A 93 -7.85 -17.39 -7.01
N GLY A 94 -7.49 -16.67 -5.94
CA GLY A 94 -6.34 -16.94 -5.09
C GLY A 94 -5.53 -15.67 -4.82
N PRO A 95 -4.38 -15.80 -4.14
CA PRO A 95 -3.50 -14.68 -3.84
C PRO A 95 -2.88 -14.08 -5.10
N ASP A 96 -2.84 -12.74 -5.17
CA ASP A 96 -2.13 -11.99 -6.20
C ASP A 96 -0.66 -12.46 -6.31
N ASP A 97 -0.04 -12.81 -5.17
CA ASP A 97 1.36 -13.24 -5.04
C ASP A 97 1.72 -14.38 -6.00
N ARG A 98 0.80 -15.34 -6.18
CA ARG A 98 1.04 -16.50 -7.03
C ARG A 98 1.16 -16.12 -8.51
N VAL A 99 0.41 -15.12 -8.96
CA VAL A 99 0.48 -14.65 -10.36
C VAL A 99 1.78 -13.89 -10.56
N TYR A 100 2.08 -12.94 -9.67
CA TYR A 100 3.32 -12.16 -9.76
C TYR A 100 4.59 -13.00 -9.67
N ASN A 101 4.61 -14.03 -8.83
CA ASN A 101 5.75 -14.96 -8.71
C ASN A 101 6.00 -15.80 -9.97
N LYS A 102 4.96 -16.06 -10.77
CA LYS A 102 5.05 -16.96 -11.93
C LYS A 102 5.17 -16.24 -13.27
N HIS A 103 4.85 -14.95 -13.30
CA HIS A 103 4.73 -14.17 -14.53
C HIS A 103 5.51 -12.85 -14.40
N PRO A 104 6.85 -12.88 -14.68
CA PRO A 104 7.70 -11.69 -14.58
C PRO A 104 7.22 -10.52 -15.46
N ASP A 105 6.64 -10.81 -16.62
CA ASP A 105 6.04 -9.80 -17.52
C ASP A 105 4.88 -9.04 -16.84
N ILE A 106 4.00 -9.76 -16.13
CA ILE A 106 2.93 -9.14 -15.32
C ILE A 106 3.53 -8.35 -14.16
N ARG A 107 4.55 -8.88 -13.49
CA ARG A 107 5.26 -8.19 -12.39
C ARG A 107 5.88 -6.87 -12.84
N THR A 108 6.47 -6.83 -14.03
CA THR A 108 7.12 -5.64 -14.56
C THR A 108 6.10 -4.62 -15.07
N LYS A 109 4.99 -5.04 -15.67
CA LYS A 109 4.05 -4.12 -16.35
C LYS A 109 2.82 -3.72 -15.53
N ILE A 110 2.31 -4.58 -14.64
CA ILE A 110 1.02 -4.38 -13.97
C ILE A 110 1.23 -4.06 -12.48
N PRO A 111 1.06 -2.79 -12.06
CA PRO A 111 1.12 -2.44 -10.67
C PRO A 111 -0.13 -2.88 -9.90
N ARG A 112 -0.08 -2.75 -8.57
CA ARG A 112 -1.25 -2.93 -7.72
C ARG A 112 -2.09 -1.67 -7.74
N GLY A 113 -2.95 -1.57 -8.75
CA GLY A 113 -3.77 -0.38 -9.06
C GLY A 113 -3.36 0.21 -10.38
N ALA A 114 -4.08 -0.13 -11.44
CA ALA A 114 -3.86 0.43 -12.76
C ALA A 114 -5.21 0.75 -13.39
N THR A 115 -5.37 1.99 -13.85
CA THR A 115 -6.61 2.45 -14.47
C THR A 115 -6.31 3.26 -15.71
N VAL A 116 -6.99 2.90 -16.80
CA VAL A 116 -6.95 3.65 -18.05
C VAL A 116 -8.27 4.41 -18.21
N LEU A 117 -8.18 5.72 -18.46
CA LEU A 117 -9.29 6.56 -18.86
C LEU A 117 -9.33 6.58 -20.39
N GLN A 118 -10.48 6.25 -20.97
CA GLN A 118 -10.77 6.49 -22.38
C GLN A 118 -11.74 7.66 -22.45
N TRP A 119 -11.33 8.76 -23.10
CA TRP A 119 -12.13 9.96 -23.27
C TRP A 119 -12.57 10.11 -24.72
N ARG A 120 -13.83 10.48 -24.93
CA ARG A 120 -14.38 10.77 -26.25
C ARG A 120 -15.21 12.03 -26.19
N SER A 121 -14.96 12.95 -27.11
CA SER A 121 -15.75 14.16 -27.35
C SER A 121 -15.98 14.33 -28.85
N ALA A 122 -16.77 15.33 -29.24
CA ALA A 122 -16.90 15.71 -30.64
C ALA A 122 -15.57 16.15 -31.29
N LYS A 123 -14.61 16.65 -30.49
CA LYS A 123 -13.33 17.21 -30.98
C LYS A 123 -12.20 16.20 -31.01
N ALA A 124 -12.18 15.28 -30.04
CA ALA A 124 -11.05 14.37 -29.84
C ALA A 124 -11.46 13.09 -29.11
N SER A 125 -10.72 12.02 -29.38
CA SER A 125 -10.76 10.74 -28.67
C SER A 125 -9.33 10.36 -28.28
N TRP A 126 -9.10 10.06 -27.01
CA TRP A 126 -7.77 9.71 -26.50
C TRP A 126 -7.87 8.75 -25.31
N SER A 127 -6.75 8.11 -24.97
CA SER A 127 -6.64 7.24 -23.79
C SER A 127 -5.46 7.69 -22.91
N SER A 128 -5.59 7.55 -21.60
CA SER A 128 -4.55 7.91 -20.63
C SER A 128 -4.49 6.90 -19.50
N VAL A 129 -3.27 6.55 -19.08
CA VAL A 129 -3.08 5.84 -17.81
C VAL A 129 -3.20 6.87 -16.69
N VAL A 130 -4.35 6.89 -16.03
CA VAL A 130 -4.68 7.90 -15.00
C VAL A 130 -4.30 7.45 -13.59
N ILE A 131 -4.22 6.15 -13.35
CA ILE A 131 -3.69 5.58 -12.11
C ILE A 131 -2.68 4.52 -12.48
N TYR A 132 -1.50 4.61 -11.88
CA TYR A 132 -0.46 3.60 -11.99
C TYR A 132 0.24 3.48 -10.63
N GLY A 133 -0.25 2.57 -9.78
CA GLY A 133 0.23 2.39 -8.41
C GLY A 133 1.63 1.79 -8.31
N LEU A 134 2.06 1.42 -7.10
CA LEU A 134 3.32 0.70 -6.93
C LEU A 134 3.24 -0.69 -7.56
N LYS A 135 4.35 -1.09 -8.20
CA LYS A 135 4.56 -2.47 -8.63
C LYS A 135 4.53 -3.40 -7.42
N LYS A 136 4.16 -4.66 -7.65
CA LYS A 136 4.15 -5.67 -6.58
C LYS A 136 5.55 -5.76 -5.96
N PHE A 137 5.60 -5.83 -4.64
CA PHE A 137 6.79 -6.18 -3.88
C PHE A 137 6.44 -7.21 -2.80
N THR A 138 7.45 -7.84 -2.22
CA THR A 138 7.31 -8.98 -1.30
C THR A 138 8.28 -8.81 -0.12
N GLY A 139 8.09 -9.57 0.96
CA GLY A 139 9.03 -9.63 2.07
C GLY A 139 9.85 -10.92 2.07
N GLY A 140 10.67 -11.09 3.10
CA GLY A 140 11.38 -12.35 3.34
C GLY A 140 10.49 -13.41 3.99
N VAL A 141 11.10 -14.49 4.50
CA VAL A 141 10.36 -15.50 5.26
C VAL A 141 9.70 -14.87 6.49
N GLY A 142 8.41 -15.13 6.66
CA GLY A 142 7.56 -14.63 7.73
C GLY A 142 6.87 -13.29 7.47
N ASP A 143 7.06 -12.68 6.30
CA ASP A 143 6.38 -11.43 5.91
C ASP A 143 5.18 -11.63 4.96
N GLU A 144 5.08 -12.82 4.36
CA GLU A 144 3.92 -13.24 3.57
C GLU A 144 2.85 -13.87 4.46
N ASP A 145 1.58 -13.73 4.08
CA ASP A 145 0.46 -14.20 4.90
C ASP A 145 0.13 -15.68 4.62
N GLU A 146 0.12 -16.08 3.35
CA GLU A 146 -0.40 -17.39 2.91
C GLU A 146 0.71 -18.33 2.43
N GLU A 147 1.55 -17.89 1.48
CA GLU A 147 2.62 -18.68 0.88
C GLU A 147 3.97 -18.09 1.28
N GLN A 148 4.69 -18.76 2.19
CA GLN A 148 6.05 -18.36 2.53
C GLN A 148 7.00 -18.68 1.38
N PRO A 149 7.97 -17.80 1.08
CA PRO A 149 9.01 -18.11 0.12
C PRO A 149 9.88 -19.29 0.61
N GLU A 150 10.41 -20.07 -0.32
CA GLU A 150 11.29 -21.22 -0.03
C GLU A 150 12.63 -20.78 0.56
N ASN A 151 13.10 -19.60 0.15
CA ASN A 151 14.33 -18.99 0.64
C ASN A 151 14.08 -17.52 1.04
N ASN A 152 15.05 -16.95 1.74
CA ASN A 152 14.98 -15.56 2.18
C ASN A 152 15.27 -14.55 1.08
N ASP A 153 15.69 -14.95 -0.13
CA ASP A 153 16.22 -14.05 -1.15
C ASP A 153 15.26 -13.82 -2.32
N LYS A 154 14.13 -14.52 -2.36
CA LYS A 154 13.13 -14.41 -3.43
C LYS A 154 12.60 -12.98 -3.64
N TRP A 155 12.67 -12.12 -2.62
CA TRP A 155 12.29 -10.72 -2.75
C TRP A 155 13.22 -9.92 -3.68
N SER A 156 14.47 -10.35 -3.87
CA SER A 156 15.41 -9.67 -4.76
C SER A 156 15.00 -9.73 -6.23
N GLU A 157 14.24 -10.76 -6.64
CA GLU A 157 13.67 -10.85 -8.00
C GLU A 157 12.66 -9.73 -8.31
N TYR A 158 12.16 -9.04 -7.28
CA TYR A 158 11.24 -7.92 -7.42
C TYR A 158 11.98 -6.58 -7.54
N PHE A 159 13.31 -6.56 -7.57
CA PHE A 159 14.08 -5.33 -7.71
C PHE A 159 14.32 -5.00 -9.19
N LEU A 160 14.50 -3.71 -9.49
CA LEU A 160 14.92 -3.19 -10.79
C LEU A 160 16.43 -3.39 -11.02
N ALA A 161 17.20 -3.37 -9.94
CA ALA A 161 18.65 -3.59 -9.94
C ALA A 161 19.07 -4.48 -8.76
N SER A 162 20.30 -4.99 -8.76
CA SER A 162 20.81 -5.80 -7.64
C SER A 162 20.66 -5.05 -6.31
N PRO A 163 20.14 -5.66 -5.23
CA PRO A 163 20.08 -5.01 -3.92
C PRO A 163 21.43 -4.52 -3.40
N SER A 164 22.54 -5.07 -3.90
CA SER A 164 23.90 -4.64 -3.56
C SER A 164 24.31 -3.27 -4.12
N THR A 165 23.56 -2.71 -5.08
CA THR A 165 23.82 -1.35 -5.59
C THR A 165 23.16 -0.27 -4.73
N ALA A 166 22.36 -0.66 -3.74
CA ALA A 166 21.76 0.27 -2.80
C ALA A 166 22.81 0.88 -1.87
N VAL A 167 22.78 2.19 -1.70
CA VAL A 167 23.65 2.94 -0.79
C VAL A 167 22.92 3.29 0.51
N SER A 168 21.60 3.49 0.43
CA SER A 168 20.76 3.82 1.58
C SER A 168 19.40 3.14 1.49
N VAL A 169 18.69 3.12 2.61
CA VAL A 169 17.35 2.55 2.70
C VAL A 169 16.44 3.50 3.46
N VAL A 170 15.32 3.87 2.87
CA VAL A 170 14.24 4.60 3.55
C VAL A 170 13.31 3.59 4.19
N CYS A 171 13.28 3.58 5.52
CA CYS A 171 12.44 2.72 6.34
C CYS A 171 11.16 3.46 6.70
N LEU A 172 10.08 3.18 5.97
CA LEU A 172 8.76 3.80 6.18
C LEU A 172 7.93 2.92 7.09
N GLU A 173 7.21 3.52 8.03
CA GLU A 173 6.17 2.81 8.78
C GLU A 173 5.17 2.19 7.82
N LYS A 174 4.91 0.89 8.00
CA LYS A 174 3.86 0.20 7.28
C LYS A 174 2.52 0.51 7.94
N VAL A 175 1.92 1.62 7.54
CA VAL A 175 0.60 2.05 7.99
C VAL A 175 -0.43 0.94 7.77
N ASN A 176 -1.23 0.63 8.81
CA ASN A 176 -2.12 -0.53 8.82
C ASN A 176 -3.55 -0.18 8.37
N GLY A 177 -3.72 0.13 7.09
CA GLY A 177 -5.01 0.47 6.48
C GLY A 177 -5.31 -0.32 5.21
N GLU A 178 -5.91 0.38 4.23
CA GLU A 178 -6.10 -0.14 2.87
C GLU A 178 -5.45 0.80 1.85
N ALA A 179 -5.00 0.26 0.72
CA ALA A 179 -4.37 1.07 -0.32
C ALA A 179 -5.36 2.10 -0.92
N ALA A 180 -4.91 3.35 -0.98
CA ALA A 180 -5.61 4.49 -1.55
C ALA A 180 -4.74 5.14 -2.65
N HIS A 181 -5.36 5.43 -3.79
CA HIS A 181 -4.70 6.07 -4.92
C HIS A 181 -5.47 7.30 -5.34
N PHE A 182 -4.76 8.35 -5.75
CA PHE A 182 -5.38 9.44 -6.48
C PHE A 182 -4.40 10.15 -7.41
N SER A 183 -4.97 10.74 -8.47
CA SER A 183 -4.30 11.59 -9.45
C SER A 183 -5.26 12.67 -9.91
N GLY A 184 -4.80 13.60 -10.76
CA GLY A 184 -5.62 14.69 -11.26
C GLY A 184 -5.32 15.04 -12.71
N ARG A 185 -6.34 15.50 -13.44
CA ARG A 185 -6.22 15.97 -14.82
C ARG A 185 -7.07 17.22 -15.01
N TYR A 186 -6.53 18.21 -15.71
CA TYR A 186 -7.30 19.34 -16.21
C TYR A 186 -7.69 19.07 -17.66
N ILE A 187 -8.98 18.87 -17.89
CA ILE A 187 -9.55 18.44 -19.18
C ILE A 187 -10.68 19.42 -19.52
N ASP A 188 -10.63 19.99 -20.72
CA ASP A 188 -11.67 20.89 -21.25
C ASP A 188 -12.10 22.01 -20.27
N GLY A 189 -11.12 22.60 -19.58
CA GLY A 189 -11.35 23.72 -18.66
C GLY A 189 -11.80 23.32 -17.25
N GLN A 190 -11.89 22.02 -16.95
CA GLN A 190 -12.29 21.51 -15.64
C GLN A 190 -11.24 20.60 -15.04
N PHE A 191 -11.06 20.71 -13.72
CA PHE A 191 -10.22 19.78 -12.99
C PHE A 191 -11.02 18.54 -12.60
N TYR A 192 -10.49 17.38 -12.94
CA TYR A 192 -11.00 16.07 -12.54
C TYR A 192 -9.99 15.38 -11.63
N LEU A 193 -10.49 14.93 -10.47
CA LEU A 193 -9.78 14.05 -9.56
C LEU A 193 -10.12 12.60 -9.91
N ILE A 194 -9.10 11.76 -10.05
CA ILE A 194 -9.27 10.31 -10.15
C ILE A 194 -8.86 9.73 -8.81
N ALA A 195 -9.76 9.04 -8.11
CA ALA A 195 -9.45 8.50 -6.78
C ALA A 195 -10.11 7.13 -6.56
N GLY A 196 -9.46 6.28 -5.77
CA GLY A 196 -9.97 4.94 -5.51
C GLY A 196 -9.09 4.03 -4.69
N SER A 197 -9.53 2.77 -4.64
CA SER A 197 -8.83 1.66 -4.00
C SER A 197 -7.90 0.95 -4.98
N LYS A 198 -7.17 -0.08 -4.53
CA LYS A 198 -6.38 -0.98 -5.40
C LYS A 198 -7.08 -1.43 -6.69
N ASN A 199 -8.40 -1.63 -6.68
CA ASN A 199 -9.10 -2.32 -7.77
C ASN A 199 -10.26 -1.54 -8.39
N VAL A 200 -10.62 -0.38 -7.84
CA VAL A 200 -11.81 0.39 -8.24
C VAL A 200 -11.53 1.86 -8.05
N HIS A 201 -11.65 2.63 -9.13
CA HIS A 201 -11.45 4.08 -9.14
C HIS A 201 -12.67 4.80 -9.72
N MET A 202 -12.72 6.11 -9.49
CA MET A 202 -13.79 7.01 -9.93
C MET A 202 -13.16 8.30 -10.49
N LEU A 203 -13.84 8.92 -11.45
CA LEU A 203 -13.51 10.24 -12.00
C LEU A 203 -14.54 11.23 -11.42
N ILE A 204 -14.10 12.23 -10.66
CA ILE A 204 -14.98 13.16 -9.95
C ILE A 204 -14.47 14.59 -10.05
N ARG A 205 -15.36 15.58 -10.02
CA ARG A 205 -15.01 17.00 -9.90
C ARG A 205 -15.02 17.47 -8.46
N ASP A 206 -15.94 16.93 -7.67
CA ASP A 206 -16.08 17.20 -6.25
C ASP A 206 -16.75 16.03 -5.50
N ALA A 207 -17.04 16.23 -4.20
CA ALA A 207 -17.60 15.20 -3.34
C ALA A 207 -19.04 14.79 -3.70
N ASN A 208 -19.81 15.61 -4.42
CA ASN A 208 -21.18 15.29 -4.82
C ASN A 208 -21.20 14.23 -5.92
N ASP A 209 -20.22 14.27 -6.82
CA ASP A 209 -20.10 13.31 -7.91
C ASP A 209 -19.89 11.87 -7.41
N ILE A 210 -19.36 11.70 -6.20
CA ILE A 210 -19.07 10.39 -5.59
C ILE A 210 -20.34 9.53 -5.46
N ASP A 211 -21.48 10.14 -5.16
CA ASP A 211 -22.74 9.40 -4.96
C ASP A 211 -23.39 8.91 -6.25
N LEU A 212 -22.99 9.46 -7.39
CA LEU A 212 -23.45 9.03 -8.71
C LEU A 212 -22.96 7.64 -9.10
N TYR A 213 -21.88 7.17 -8.47
CA TYR A 213 -21.38 5.81 -8.64
C TYR A 213 -22.18 4.83 -7.76
N ILE A 214 -22.95 3.93 -8.37
CA ILE A 214 -23.90 3.05 -7.65
C ILE A 214 -23.34 1.62 -7.56
N GLY A 215 -23.65 0.93 -6.46
CA GLY A 215 -23.34 -0.49 -6.27
C GLY A 215 -22.22 -0.76 -5.28
N SER A 216 -22.21 -1.96 -4.72
CA SER A 216 -21.31 -2.34 -3.62
C SER A 216 -19.83 -2.33 -4.00
N ARG A 217 -19.50 -2.43 -5.28
CA ARG A 217 -18.10 -2.35 -5.77
C ARG A 217 -17.42 -1.03 -5.40
N TYR A 218 -18.19 0.05 -5.26
CA TYR A 218 -17.66 1.38 -4.98
C TYR A 218 -17.58 1.68 -3.48
N GLU A 219 -18.11 0.85 -2.58
CA GLU A 219 -18.18 1.14 -1.14
C GLU A 219 -16.84 1.63 -0.57
N TYR A 220 -15.75 0.90 -0.83
CA TYR A 220 -14.41 1.29 -0.38
C TYR A 220 -13.84 2.49 -1.15
N ALA A 221 -14.03 2.54 -2.47
CA ALA A 221 -13.54 3.64 -3.30
C ALA A 221 -14.19 4.97 -2.92
N LYS A 222 -15.47 4.97 -2.54
CA LYS A 222 -16.21 6.15 -2.04
C LYS A 222 -15.60 6.71 -0.77
N VAL A 223 -15.23 5.87 0.20
CA VAL A 223 -14.58 6.33 1.44
C VAL A 223 -13.27 7.02 1.11
N ILE A 224 -12.45 6.42 0.23
CA ILE A 224 -11.17 6.99 -0.19
C ILE A 224 -11.39 8.33 -0.89
N ALA A 225 -12.22 8.38 -1.93
CA ALA A 225 -12.48 9.58 -2.70
C ALA A 225 -13.03 10.73 -1.84
N ARG A 226 -13.96 10.44 -0.91
CA ARG A 226 -14.47 11.45 0.04
C ARG A 226 -13.35 11.99 0.91
N THR A 227 -12.54 11.10 1.48
CA THR A 227 -11.44 11.50 2.36
C THR A 227 -10.41 12.35 1.62
N VAL A 228 -10.08 12.01 0.37
CA VAL A 228 -9.20 12.81 -0.48
C VAL A 228 -9.81 14.18 -0.79
N CYS A 229 -11.08 14.23 -1.22
CA CYS A 229 -11.78 15.49 -1.48
C CYS A 229 -11.84 16.40 -0.24
N GLU A 230 -12.14 15.85 0.94
CA GLU A 230 -12.14 16.58 2.20
C GLU A 230 -10.75 17.10 2.54
N THR A 231 -9.72 16.27 2.39
CA THR A 231 -8.32 16.64 2.65
C THR A 231 -7.90 17.82 1.76
N LEU A 232 -8.13 17.71 0.44
CA LEU A 232 -7.81 18.78 -0.50
C LEU A 232 -8.63 20.05 -0.23
N THR A 233 -9.92 19.93 0.09
CA THR A 233 -10.79 21.08 0.37
C THR A 233 -10.36 21.82 1.63
N ALA A 234 -9.89 21.10 2.65
CA ALA A 234 -9.43 21.67 3.91
C ALA A 234 -8.06 22.37 3.82
N MET A 235 -7.30 22.16 2.74
CA MET A 235 -6.01 22.83 2.53
C MET A 235 -6.15 24.34 2.32
N ALA A 236 -5.10 25.06 2.72
CA ALA A 236 -4.93 26.47 2.34
C ALA A 236 -4.95 26.62 0.80
N PRO A 237 -5.57 27.67 0.23
CA PRO A 237 -5.75 27.79 -1.22
C PRO A 237 -4.47 27.64 -2.04
N LEU A 238 -3.36 28.24 -1.59
CA LEU A 238 -2.07 28.09 -2.28
C LEU A 238 -1.58 26.64 -2.27
N LYS A 239 -1.59 25.95 -1.12
CA LYS A 239 -1.14 24.56 -1.00
C LYS A 239 -2.03 23.62 -1.82
N ARG A 240 -3.35 23.84 -1.82
CA ARG A 240 -4.29 23.12 -2.69
C ARG A 240 -3.94 23.32 -4.17
N SER A 241 -3.80 24.56 -4.61
CA SER A 241 -3.45 24.87 -6.01
C SER A 241 -2.14 24.21 -6.43
N LEU A 242 -1.12 24.20 -5.57
CA LEU A 242 0.16 23.51 -5.83
C LEU A 242 -0.03 21.99 -5.98
N VAL A 243 -0.81 21.34 -5.11
CA VAL A 243 -1.10 19.90 -5.21
C VAL A 243 -1.84 19.58 -6.51
N LEU A 244 -2.90 20.33 -6.83
CA LEU A 244 -3.68 20.11 -8.06
C LEU A 244 -2.82 20.31 -9.31
N SER A 245 -1.97 21.34 -9.30
CA SER A 245 -1.04 21.61 -10.40
C SER A 245 0.02 20.52 -10.54
N LEU A 246 0.60 20.05 -9.43
CA LEU A 246 1.55 18.95 -9.40
C LEU A 246 0.94 17.68 -10.02
N LEU A 247 -0.27 17.31 -9.59
CA LEU A 247 -0.97 16.14 -10.12
C LEU A 247 -1.27 16.23 -11.61
N HIS A 248 -1.64 17.43 -12.09
CA HIS A 248 -1.93 17.65 -13.50
C HIS A 248 -0.69 17.57 -14.36
N HIS A 249 0.36 18.34 -14.02
CA HIS A 249 1.56 18.47 -14.85
C HIS A 249 2.42 17.21 -14.85
N THR A 250 2.65 16.61 -13.69
CA THR A 250 3.46 15.39 -13.60
C THR A 250 2.72 14.14 -14.06
N GLN A 251 1.39 14.23 -14.17
CA GLN A 251 0.48 13.11 -14.41
C GLN A 251 0.63 11.92 -13.44
N CYS A 252 1.38 12.10 -12.35
CA CYS A 252 1.74 11.04 -11.41
C CYS A 252 0.54 10.60 -10.58
N THR A 253 0.69 9.43 -9.95
CA THR A 253 -0.27 8.92 -8.97
C THR A 253 0.30 9.09 -7.57
N LEU A 254 -0.42 9.80 -6.71
CA LEU A 254 -0.15 9.82 -5.28
C LEU A 254 -0.73 8.56 -4.63
N LEU A 255 0.08 7.93 -3.79
CA LEU A 255 -0.23 6.68 -3.12
C LEU A 255 -0.21 6.89 -1.61
N GLY A 256 -1.27 6.41 -0.97
CA GLY A 256 -1.40 6.44 0.46
C GLY A 256 -2.16 5.23 0.99
N GLU A 257 -2.30 5.19 2.30
CA GLU A 257 -3.08 4.19 3.01
C GLU A 257 -4.28 4.89 3.67
N ILE A 258 -5.50 4.44 3.38
CA ILE A 258 -6.71 4.93 4.07
C ILE A 258 -6.84 4.22 5.42
N LEU A 259 -6.83 5.00 6.49
CA LEU A 259 -7.12 4.58 7.86
C LEU A 259 -8.61 4.75 8.13
N GLN A 260 -9.32 3.67 8.46
CA GLN A 260 -10.76 3.70 8.70
C GLN A 260 -11.09 3.22 10.13
N PRO A 261 -11.48 4.11 11.06
CA PRO A 261 -11.73 3.72 12.46
C PRO A 261 -12.90 2.73 12.61
N GLN A 262 -13.82 2.66 11.65
CA GLN A 262 -14.94 1.70 11.67
C GLN A 262 -14.62 0.35 11.02
N SER A 263 -13.50 0.24 10.29
CA SER A 263 -13.06 -0.97 9.59
C SER A 263 -11.56 -1.15 9.77
N GLN A 264 -11.18 -1.53 10.99
CA GLN A 264 -9.78 -1.61 11.40
C GLN A 264 -9.19 -2.98 11.07
N HIS A 265 -7.87 -2.99 10.90
CA HIS A 265 -7.12 -4.21 10.70
C HIS A 265 -6.69 -4.84 12.04
N ILE A 266 -5.47 -4.56 12.50
CA ILE A 266 -4.88 -5.09 13.74
C ILE A 266 -4.43 -3.94 14.65
N VAL A 267 -3.87 -2.89 14.07
CA VAL A 267 -3.49 -1.68 14.81
C VAL A 267 -4.75 -0.89 15.16
N SER A 268 -4.82 -0.39 16.39
CA SER A 268 -5.99 0.37 16.84
C SER A 268 -5.97 1.79 16.28
N LEU A 269 -7.05 2.15 15.60
CA LEU A 269 -7.32 3.49 15.08
C LEU A 269 -8.26 4.28 16.00
N SER A 270 -8.32 3.92 17.28
CA SER A 270 -9.24 4.57 18.26
C SER A 270 -8.93 6.03 18.54
N HIS A 271 -7.77 6.53 18.12
CA HIS A 271 -7.40 7.94 18.18
C HIS A 271 -8.00 8.77 17.03
N LEU A 272 -8.52 8.13 15.97
CA LEU A 272 -9.12 8.80 14.82
C LEU A 272 -10.64 8.90 14.97
N ALA A 273 -11.18 10.11 14.83
CA ALA A 273 -12.62 10.35 14.82
C ALA A 273 -13.26 10.06 13.44
N LYS A 274 -12.48 10.20 12.36
CA LYS A 274 -12.91 10.02 10.98
C LYS A 274 -11.82 9.34 10.14
N PRO A 275 -12.14 8.83 8.94
CA PRO A 275 -11.12 8.31 8.05
C PRO A 275 -10.06 9.34 7.67
N GLU A 276 -8.83 8.88 7.44
CA GLU A 276 -7.68 9.71 7.08
C GLU A 276 -6.82 8.98 6.05
N VAL A 277 -6.29 9.69 5.05
CA VAL A 277 -5.34 9.09 4.08
C VAL A 277 -3.93 9.52 4.45
N VAL A 278 -3.04 8.54 4.63
CA VAL A 278 -1.63 8.75 4.96
C VAL A 278 -0.77 8.46 3.75
N MET A 279 -0.09 9.47 3.21
CA MET A 279 0.74 9.34 2.00
C MET A 279 2.01 8.55 2.29
N PHE A 280 2.45 7.71 1.35
CA PHE A 280 3.71 6.97 1.46
C PHE A 280 4.57 6.98 0.19
N SER A 281 3.99 7.20 -1.00
CA SER A 281 4.75 7.18 -2.26
C SER A 281 4.02 7.93 -3.38
N MET A 282 4.73 8.16 -4.47
CA MET A 282 4.24 8.73 -5.72
C MET A 282 4.87 7.94 -6.85
N THR A 283 4.12 7.65 -7.89
CA THR A 283 4.56 6.81 -9.00
C THR A 283 4.32 7.50 -10.34
N PHE A 284 5.25 7.26 -11.27
CA PHE A 284 5.11 7.67 -12.65
C PHE A 284 3.91 6.99 -13.31
N THR A 285 3.39 7.63 -14.35
CA THR A 285 2.48 6.95 -15.27
C THR A 285 3.23 5.85 -16.05
N TYR A 286 2.50 4.96 -16.72
CA TYR A 286 3.11 3.92 -17.54
C TYR A 286 3.89 4.53 -18.71
N THR A 287 5.19 4.22 -18.80
CA THR A 287 6.08 4.79 -19.83
C THR A 287 6.27 3.89 -21.05
N GLY A 288 5.82 2.62 -21.01
CA GLY A 288 6.07 1.65 -22.07
C GLY A 288 7.48 1.03 -22.07
N HIS A 289 8.38 1.53 -21.23
CA HIS A 289 9.77 1.10 -21.15
C HIS A 289 10.16 0.73 -19.72
N ASP A 290 11.32 0.11 -19.57
CA ASP A 290 11.90 -0.13 -18.25
C ASP A 290 12.14 1.21 -17.54
N VAL A 291 11.89 1.22 -16.24
CA VAL A 291 12.06 2.39 -15.38
C VAL A 291 13.22 2.12 -14.44
N ASP A 292 14.02 3.14 -14.16
CA ASP A 292 15.15 3.03 -13.24
C ASP A 292 14.70 3.13 -11.77
N SER A 293 13.49 3.65 -11.52
CA SER A 293 12.92 3.84 -10.18
C SER A 293 11.47 3.36 -10.09
N PHE A 294 11.12 2.71 -8.98
CA PHE A 294 9.75 2.37 -8.64
C PHE A 294 8.89 3.57 -8.22
N SER A 295 9.51 4.65 -7.77
CA SER A 295 8.82 5.86 -7.32
C SER A 295 9.23 7.06 -8.15
N ALA A 296 8.29 7.99 -8.32
CA ALA A 296 8.52 9.23 -9.04
C ALA A 296 9.58 10.11 -8.36
N LEU A 297 9.65 10.01 -7.04
CA LEU A 297 10.62 10.68 -6.20
C LEU A 297 11.16 9.72 -5.13
N PRO A 298 12.36 9.96 -4.60
CA PRO A 298 12.84 9.27 -3.42
C PRO A 298 11.80 9.43 -2.30
N PRO A 299 11.36 8.35 -1.62
CA PRO A 299 10.19 8.41 -0.74
C PRO A 299 10.31 9.49 0.34
N HIS A 300 11.47 9.64 0.97
CA HIS A 300 11.68 10.67 1.99
C HIS A 300 11.53 12.10 1.46
N HIS A 301 12.02 12.39 0.25
CA HIS A 301 11.82 13.70 -0.39
C HIS A 301 10.34 13.98 -0.69
N LEU A 302 9.61 12.97 -1.17
CA LEU A 302 8.17 13.09 -1.37
C LEU A 302 7.44 13.36 -0.05
N LEU A 303 7.75 12.62 1.02
CA LEU A 303 7.06 12.77 2.29
C LEU A 303 7.32 14.16 2.90
N ASP A 304 8.54 14.67 2.78
CA ASP A 304 8.86 16.06 3.16
C ASP A 304 8.00 17.06 2.35
N LEU A 305 7.92 16.90 1.02
CA LEU A 305 7.08 17.73 0.16
C LEU A 305 5.59 17.65 0.52
N CYS A 306 5.06 16.45 0.70
CA CYS A 306 3.66 16.22 1.09
C CYS A 306 3.34 16.89 2.43
N LYS A 307 4.24 16.78 3.42
CA LYS A 307 4.08 17.41 4.73
C LYS A 307 4.04 18.94 4.63
N VAL A 308 4.92 19.52 3.82
CA VAL A 308 4.91 20.96 3.48
C VAL A 308 3.59 21.36 2.82
N LEU A 309 3.06 20.54 1.92
CA LEU A 309 1.77 20.80 1.27
C LEU A 309 0.56 20.57 2.20
N GLY A 310 0.79 20.12 3.44
CA GLY A 310 -0.26 19.90 4.44
C GLY A 310 -0.97 18.56 4.31
N LEU A 311 -0.37 17.58 3.63
CA LEU A 311 -0.82 16.20 3.60
C LEU A 311 -0.27 15.43 4.81
N THR A 312 -1.06 14.49 5.34
CA THR A 312 -0.57 13.51 6.30
C THR A 312 0.33 12.50 5.60
N VAL A 313 1.47 12.16 6.22
CA VAL A 313 2.50 11.28 5.65
C VAL A 313 2.87 10.17 6.63
N ALA A 314 3.31 9.03 6.10
CA ALA A 314 3.86 7.95 6.91
C ALA A 314 5.16 8.41 7.58
N SER A 315 5.40 7.94 8.81
CA SER A 315 6.67 8.19 9.47
C SER A 315 7.80 7.42 8.77
N TYR A 316 9.01 7.97 8.77
CA TYR A 316 10.15 7.31 8.13
C TYR A 316 11.47 7.63 8.82
N THR A 317 12.46 6.77 8.57
CA THR A 317 13.87 7.00 8.86
C THR A 317 14.71 6.62 7.63
N VAL A 318 15.95 7.13 7.55
CA VAL A 318 16.89 6.74 6.50
C VAL A 318 18.09 6.09 7.17
N VAL A 319 18.44 4.88 6.75
CA VAL A 319 19.58 4.13 7.29
C VAL A 319 20.56 3.77 6.17
N PRO A 320 21.88 3.72 6.45
CA PRO A 320 22.84 3.12 5.53
C PRO A 320 22.52 1.65 5.28
N VAL A 321 22.79 1.15 4.07
CA VAL A 321 22.52 -0.27 3.72
C VAL A 321 23.21 -1.25 4.68
N ALA A 322 24.38 -0.88 5.22
CA ALA A 322 25.13 -1.69 6.18
C ALA A 322 24.38 -1.94 7.50
N GLN A 323 23.41 -1.08 7.87
CA GLN A 323 22.65 -1.18 9.12
C GLN A 323 21.30 -1.89 8.93
N ILE A 324 21.00 -2.39 7.73
CA ILE A 324 19.67 -2.90 7.40
C ILE A 324 19.28 -4.13 8.22
N MET A 325 20.24 -5.00 8.55
CA MET A 325 19.98 -6.22 9.31
C MET A 325 19.59 -5.90 10.76
N ASP A 326 20.25 -4.92 11.36
CA ASP A 326 19.93 -4.42 12.70
C ASP A 326 18.55 -3.75 12.71
N GLN A 327 18.25 -2.93 11.70
CA GLN A 327 16.94 -2.30 11.55
C GLN A 327 15.82 -3.34 11.38
N LYS A 328 16.02 -4.36 10.54
CA LYS A 328 15.07 -5.48 10.40
C LYS A 328 14.83 -6.18 11.74
N ALA A 329 15.89 -6.48 12.49
CA ALA A 329 15.79 -7.11 13.80
C ALA A 329 15.07 -6.21 14.82
N LEU A 330 15.28 -4.89 14.76
CA LEU A 330 14.57 -3.90 15.57
C LEU A 330 13.07 -3.92 15.26
N VAL A 331 12.69 -3.81 13.99
CA VAL A 331 11.28 -3.86 13.54
C VAL A 331 10.59 -5.13 14.04
N ARG A 332 11.23 -6.29 13.94
CA ARG A 332 10.61 -7.56 14.43
C ARG A 332 10.23 -7.52 15.90
N ARG A 333 10.98 -6.78 16.73
CA ARG A 333 10.76 -6.61 18.18
C ARG A 333 9.72 -5.55 18.55
N GLN A 334 9.34 -4.69 17.61
CA GLN A 334 8.34 -3.65 17.88
C GLN A 334 6.95 -4.25 18.14
N THR A 335 6.11 -3.48 18.81
CA THR A 335 4.69 -3.81 19.08
C THR A 335 3.83 -2.60 18.74
N GLY A 336 2.52 -2.81 18.58
CA GLY A 336 1.58 -1.72 18.30
C GLY A 336 1.60 -1.19 16.86
N CYS A 337 2.49 -1.67 16.00
CA CYS A 337 2.56 -1.34 14.57
C CYS A 337 2.58 -2.62 13.71
N GLU A 338 2.25 -2.49 12.42
CA GLU A 338 2.36 -3.61 11.49
C GLU A 338 3.81 -3.96 11.16
N GLY A 339 4.67 -2.94 11.04
CA GLY A 339 6.09 -3.06 10.73
C GLY A 339 6.54 -1.91 9.85
N GLU A 340 7.48 -2.17 8.94
CA GLU A 340 8.06 -1.18 8.04
C GLU A 340 8.14 -1.68 6.58
N VAL A 341 8.20 -0.74 5.63
CA VAL A 341 8.54 -0.97 4.22
C VAL A 341 9.87 -0.27 3.93
N PHE A 342 10.83 -1.05 3.45
CA PHE A 342 12.20 -0.65 3.20
C PHE A 342 12.36 -0.34 1.71
N TYR A 343 12.61 0.93 1.39
CA TYR A 343 12.83 1.41 0.03
C TYR A 343 14.34 1.56 -0.20
N TYR A 344 14.91 0.71 -1.05
CA TYR A 344 16.34 0.68 -1.34
C TYR A 344 16.65 1.71 -2.41
N LEU A 345 17.59 2.62 -2.10
CA LEU A 345 18.00 3.70 -2.99
C LEU A 345 19.42 3.45 -3.49
N ASP A 346 19.63 3.61 -4.79
CA ASP A 346 20.96 3.62 -5.39
C ASP A 346 21.68 4.97 -5.20
N HIS A 347 22.86 5.13 -5.80
CA HIS A 347 23.65 6.37 -5.72
C HIS A 347 23.02 7.59 -6.41
N ASN A 348 21.98 7.38 -7.22
CA ASN A 348 21.23 8.43 -7.90
C ASN A 348 19.86 8.67 -7.24
N ASP A 349 19.65 8.13 -6.03
CA ASP A 349 18.38 8.11 -5.30
C ASP A 349 17.23 7.42 -6.04
N ASN A 350 17.49 6.55 -7.00
CA ASN A 350 16.44 5.75 -7.62
C ASN A 350 15.96 4.68 -6.64
N THR A 351 14.63 4.52 -6.51
CA THR A 351 14.07 3.41 -5.73
C THR A 351 14.17 2.13 -6.54
N ILE A 352 15.23 1.36 -6.32
CA ILE A 352 15.51 0.13 -7.08
C ILE A 352 14.78 -1.10 -6.52
N GLY A 353 14.21 -1.02 -5.32
CA GLY A 353 13.54 -2.15 -4.68
C GLY A 353 12.83 -1.83 -3.39
N LEU A 354 11.83 -2.67 -3.07
CA LEU A 354 11.03 -2.55 -1.86
C LEU A 354 10.96 -3.88 -1.13
N VAL A 355 11.10 -3.86 0.20
CA VAL A 355 10.93 -5.03 1.06
C VAL A 355 10.06 -4.68 2.26
N LYS A 356 8.99 -5.44 2.51
CA LYS A 356 8.19 -5.30 3.73
C LYS A 356 8.76 -6.18 4.85
N VAL A 357 8.74 -5.66 6.07
CA VAL A 357 9.16 -6.36 7.28
C VAL A 357 8.09 -6.14 8.33
N LYS A 358 7.38 -7.19 8.74
CA LYS A 358 6.30 -7.12 9.73
C LYS A 358 6.79 -7.40 11.13
N THR A 359 6.19 -6.79 12.15
CA THR A 359 6.46 -7.14 13.54
C THR A 359 5.98 -8.57 13.85
N VAL A 360 6.66 -9.28 14.76
CA VAL A 360 6.18 -10.61 15.20
C VAL A 360 4.80 -10.49 15.86
N TRP A 361 4.62 -9.42 16.64
CA TRP A 361 3.36 -9.05 17.28
C TRP A 361 2.19 -8.99 16.28
N TYR A 362 2.37 -8.25 15.17
CA TYR A 362 1.33 -8.10 14.16
C TYR A 362 0.99 -9.44 13.49
N VAL A 363 2.00 -10.22 13.12
CA VAL A 363 1.80 -11.50 12.42
C VAL A 363 0.99 -12.48 13.29
N LEU A 364 1.29 -12.55 14.60
CA LEU A 364 0.55 -13.40 15.54
C LEU A 364 -0.88 -12.91 15.77
N LEU A 365 -1.10 -11.61 15.98
CA LEU A 365 -2.45 -11.06 16.14
C LEU A 365 -3.30 -11.20 14.88
N ARG A 366 -2.71 -11.03 13.70
CA ARG A 366 -3.40 -11.26 12.43
C ARG A 366 -3.87 -12.71 12.31
N ALA A 367 -2.99 -13.67 12.60
CA ALA A 367 -3.35 -15.08 12.61
C ALA A 367 -4.46 -15.38 13.64
N LEU A 368 -4.41 -14.76 14.82
CA LEU A 368 -5.45 -14.89 15.84
C LEU A 368 -6.79 -14.34 15.35
N ARG A 369 -6.83 -13.14 14.77
CA ARG A 369 -8.04 -12.51 14.21
C ARG A 369 -8.71 -13.41 13.18
N GLU A 370 -7.93 -14.01 12.28
CA GLU A 370 -8.42 -14.94 11.26
C GLU A 370 -9.05 -16.20 11.84
N LYS A 371 -8.65 -16.62 13.04
CA LYS A 371 -9.28 -17.75 13.75
C LYS A 371 -10.46 -17.31 14.61
N ALA A 372 -10.40 -16.13 15.20
CA ALA A 372 -11.43 -15.58 16.08
C ALA A 372 -12.79 -15.41 15.39
N VAL A 373 -12.81 -15.12 14.08
CA VAL A 373 -14.08 -15.02 13.32
C VAL A 373 -14.90 -16.31 13.30
N TYR A 374 -14.27 -17.47 13.55
CA TYR A 374 -14.96 -18.77 13.62
C TYR A 374 -15.63 -19.02 14.96
N CYS A 375 -15.44 -18.17 15.98
CA CYS A 375 -16.13 -18.28 17.27
C CYS A 375 -17.65 -18.06 17.14
N SER A 376 -18.09 -17.32 16.11
CA SER A 376 -19.49 -16.97 15.90
C SER A 376 -20.08 -17.47 14.59
N ASN A 377 -19.26 -17.58 13.53
CA ASN A 377 -19.73 -17.90 12.19
C ASN A 377 -19.03 -19.17 11.69
N PRO A 378 -19.64 -20.37 11.85
CA PRO A 378 -19.22 -21.47 11.03
C PRO A 378 -19.42 -21.10 9.55
N PRO A 379 -18.54 -21.52 8.64
CA PRO A 379 -18.78 -21.38 7.21
C PRO A 379 -20.19 -21.86 6.87
N LYS A 380 -20.89 -21.21 5.91
CA LYS A 380 -22.32 -21.45 5.54
C LYS A 380 -22.73 -22.92 5.24
N LYS A 381 -21.81 -23.88 5.37
CA LYS A 381 -21.99 -25.32 5.15
C LYS A 381 -21.29 -26.22 6.19
N GLN A 382 -20.82 -25.67 7.32
CA GLN A 382 -20.15 -26.45 8.38
C GLN A 382 -20.93 -26.34 9.69
N SER A 383 -20.92 -27.40 10.49
CA SER A 383 -21.38 -27.34 11.88
C SER A 383 -20.55 -26.32 12.67
N PRO A 384 -21.12 -25.71 13.72
CA PRO A 384 -20.35 -24.91 14.68
C PRO A 384 -19.11 -25.69 15.12
N ARG A 385 -17.92 -25.12 14.94
CA ARG A 385 -16.68 -25.76 15.40
C ARG A 385 -16.63 -25.70 16.92
N ALA A 386 -16.16 -26.78 17.55
CA ALA A 386 -15.90 -26.74 18.98
C ALA A 386 -14.81 -25.69 19.25
N ILE A 387 -14.92 -24.99 20.38
CA ILE A 387 -13.94 -23.95 20.74
C ILE A 387 -12.53 -24.55 20.89
N SER A 388 -12.43 -25.81 21.31
CA SER A 388 -11.20 -26.60 21.35
C SER A 388 -10.53 -26.69 19.98
N ASP A 389 -11.30 -26.85 18.90
CA ASP A 389 -10.76 -26.99 17.54
C ASP A 389 -10.21 -25.65 17.03
N ILE A 390 -10.87 -24.54 17.39
CA ILE A 390 -10.41 -23.19 17.05
C ILE A 390 -9.09 -22.90 17.78
N ILE A 391 -9.01 -23.23 19.07
CA ILE A 391 -7.78 -23.09 19.88
C ILE A 391 -6.65 -23.94 19.26
N ALA A 392 -6.91 -25.22 18.98
CA ALA A 392 -5.92 -26.12 18.38
C ALA A 392 -5.43 -25.62 17.02
N SER A 393 -6.34 -25.13 16.16
CA SER A 393 -5.98 -24.53 14.86
C SER A 393 -5.13 -23.27 15.02
N THR A 394 -5.43 -22.44 16.01
CA THR A 394 -4.65 -21.23 16.33
C THR A 394 -3.24 -21.60 16.79
N HIS A 395 -3.11 -22.55 17.73
CA HIS A 395 -1.82 -23.02 18.23
C HIS A 395 -0.98 -23.66 17.15
N LYS A 396 -1.59 -24.45 16.26
CA LYS A 396 -0.92 -25.00 15.08
C LYS A 396 -0.33 -23.86 14.22
N ARG A 397 -1.12 -22.83 13.94
CA ARG A 397 -0.66 -21.68 13.16
C ARG A 397 0.48 -20.92 13.85
N PHE A 398 0.44 -20.75 15.17
CA PHE A 398 1.54 -20.12 15.90
C PHE A 398 2.83 -20.94 15.85
N ASN A 399 2.75 -22.27 15.86
CA ASN A 399 3.92 -23.13 15.66
C ASN A 399 4.52 -22.93 14.25
N GLU A 400 3.69 -22.82 13.21
CA GLU A 400 4.15 -22.54 11.85
C GLU A 400 4.88 -21.20 11.78
N ILE A 401 4.28 -20.14 12.35
CA ILE A 401 4.87 -18.80 12.39
C ILE A 401 6.20 -18.80 13.15
N GLN A 402 6.29 -19.52 14.28
CA GLN A 402 7.54 -19.63 15.03
C GLN A 402 8.66 -20.29 14.20
N LYS A 403 8.35 -21.31 13.39
CA LYS A 403 9.37 -21.95 12.53
C LYS A 403 9.98 -20.94 11.54
N TRP A 404 9.17 -20.02 11.04
CA TRP A 404 9.59 -19.00 10.08
C TRP A 404 10.34 -17.84 10.73
N LEU A 405 9.79 -17.30 11.83
CA LEU A 405 10.30 -16.11 12.50
C LEU A 405 11.32 -16.41 13.62
N LYS A 406 11.51 -17.69 13.96
CA LYS A 406 12.53 -18.21 14.89
C LYS A 406 12.54 -17.57 16.29
N PHE A 407 11.38 -17.13 16.80
CA PHE A 407 11.27 -16.64 18.19
C PHE A 407 11.21 -17.78 19.22
N SER A 408 11.48 -17.48 20.49
CA SER A 408 11.67 -18.47 21.56
C SER A 408 10.42 -19.29 21.87
N ASP A 409 10.61 -20.49 22.43
CA ASP A 409 9.51 -21.36 22.84
C ASP A 409 8.72 -20.77 24.03
N LYS A 410 9.42 -20.04 24.90
CA LYS A 410 8.82 -19.26 26.00
C LYS A 410 7.85 -18.21 25.46
N TYR A 411 8.26 -17.45 24.43
CA TYR A 411 7.39 -16.45 23.79
C TYR A 411 6.19 -17.11 23.10
N LEU A 412 6.41 -18.22 22.38
CA LEU A 412 5.34 -19.00 21.76
C LEU A 412 4.30 -19.49 22.78
N HIS A 413 4.75 -20.01 23.92
CA HIS A 413 3.86 -20.54 24.96
C HIS A 413 2.96 -19.43 25.54
N ARG A 414 3.54 -18.26 25.86
CA ARG A 414 2.79 -17.08 26.31
C ARG A 414 1.69 -16.68 25.32
N TRP A 415 1.98 -16.67 24.02
CA TRP A 415 0.98 -16.37 22.99
C TRP A 415 -0.10 -17.45 22.87
N LYS A 416 0.25 -18.73 23.00
CA LYS A 416 -0.73 -19.82 23.02
C LYS A 416 -1.70 -19.71 24.19
N ASP A 417 -1.20 -19.38 25.37
CA ASP A 417 -2.04 -19.21 26.56
C ASP A 417 -2.95 -17.99 26.42
N THR A 418 -2.38 -16.84 26.02
CA THR A 418 -3.13 -15.60 25.81
C THR A 418 -4.22 -15.77 24.75
N SER A 419 -3.91 -16.41 23.60
CA SER A 419 -4.89 -16.66 22.54
C SER A 419 -5.99 -17.63 22.96
N LYS A 420 -5.68 -18.65 23.77
CA LYS A 420 -6.67 -19.56 24.34
C LYS A 420 -7.64 -18.79 25.25
N SER A 421 -7.10 -17.97 26.17
CA SER A 421 -7.90 -17.13 27.06
C SER A 421 -8.78 -16.15 26.29
N PHE A 422 -8.23 -15.49 25.26
CA PHE A 422 -8.97 -14.58 24.40
C PHE A 422 -10.14 -15.27 23.69
N LEU A 423 -9.92 -16.45 23.08
CA LEU A 423 -10.96 -17.15 22.33
C LEU A 423 -12.09 -17.65 23.25
N LEU A 424 -11.77 -18.09 24.47
CA LEU A 424 -12.76 -18.46 25.48
C LEU A 424 -13.57 -17.24 25.94
N TRP A 425 -12.89 -16.14 26.26
CA TRP A 425 -13.53 -14.88 26.64
C TRP A 425 -14.44 -14.36 25.53
N LEU A 426 -13.95 -14.33 24.29
CA LEU A 426 -14.70 -13.85 23.11
C LEU A 426 -15.98 -14.66 22.90
N LYS A 427 -15.93 -15.98 23.07
CA LYS A 427 -17.11 -16.84 22.96
C LYS A 427 -18.19 -16.48 23.99
N GLU A 428 -17.79 -16.21 25.23
CA GLU A 428 -18.74 -15.78 26.26
C GLU A 428 -19.29 -14.38 25.98
N GLU A 429 -18.47 -13.44 25.51
CA GLU A 429 -18.93 -12.08 25.16
C GLU A 429 -19.93 -12.09 23.98
N ILE A 430 -19.74 -13.00 23.01
CA ILE A 430 -20.71 -13.25 21.93
C ILE A 430 -22.01 -13.82 22.51
N LYS A 431 -21.92 -14.81 23.41
CA LYS A 431 -23.10 -15.42 24.05
C LYS A 431 -23.91 -14.41 24.87
N LYS A 432 -23.24 -13.44 25.51
CA LYS A 432 -23.87 -12.32 26.23
C LYS A 432 -24.45 -11.25 25.31
N GLY A 433 -24.18 -11.28 24.01
CA GLY A 433 -24.57 -10.25 23.05
C GLY A 433 -23.76 -8.95 23.13
N THR A 434 -22.63 -8.94 23.86
CA THR A 434 -21.77 -7.76 24.02
C THR A 434 -20.79 -7.57 22.86
N VAL A 435 -20.58 -8.60 22.05
CA VAL A 435 -19.78 -8.55 20.82
C VAL A 435 -20.60 -9.15 19.69
N GLU A 436 -20.84 -8.36 18.65
CA GLU A 436 -21.54 -8.82 17.45
C GLU A 436 -20.60 -9.67 16.55
N PRO A 437 -21.04 -10.86 16.09
CA PRO A 437 -20.28 -11.75 15.21
C PRO A 437 -19.64 -11.10 13.97
N ASN A 438 -20.40 -10.27 13.26
CA ASN A 438 -19.97 -9.57 12.04
C ASN A 438 -19.01 -8.40 12.32
N LYS A 439 -18.88 -7.97 13.59
CA LYS A 439 -17.97 -6.90 14.01
C LYS A 439 -16.62 -7.42 14.50
N ILE A 440 -16.44 -8.73 14.67
CA ILE A 440 -15.17 -9.32 15.15
C ILE A 440 -13.99 -8.90 14.27
N ARG A 441 -14.13 -9.00 12.94
CA ARG A 441 -13.05 -8.65 12.00
C ARG A 441 -12.77 -7.15 11.94
N PRO A 442 -13.74 -6.27 11.61
CA PRO A 442 -13.49 -4.83 11.49
C PRO A 442 -13.26 -4.13 12.85
N GLY A 443 -13.67 -4.74 13.97
CA GLY A 443 -13.50 -4.21 15.33
C GLY A 443 -12.43 -4.94 16.15
N PHE A 444 -11.62 -5.80 15.53
CA PHE A 444 -10.68 -6.67 16.24
C PHE A 444 -9.77 -5.93 17.24
N PRO A 445 -9.13 -4.79 16.89
CA PRO A 445 -8.22 -4.11 17.82
C PRO A 445 -8.92 -3.60 19.08
N THR A 446 -10.17 -3.12 18.93
CA THR A 446 -10.99 -2.66 20.06
C THR A 446 -11.41 -3.81 20.96
N ILE A 447 -11.81 -4.94 20.36
CA ILE A 447 -12.19 -6.16 21.10
C ILE A 447 -10.98 -6.73 21.85
N TRP A 448 -9.81 -6.77 21.20
CA TRP A 448 -8.56 -7.22 21.79
C TRP A 448 -8.15 -6.33 22.99
N LYS A 449 -8.21 -5.01 22.83
CA LYS A 449 -7.94 -4.04 23.91
C LYS A 449 -8.93 -4.15 25.07
N LYS A 450 -10.20 -4.47 24.80
CA LYS A 450 -11.20 -4.75 25.84
C LYS A 450 -10.82 -6.01 26.63
N PHE A 451 -10.41 -7.07 25.93
CA PHE A 451 -9.95 -8.32 26.55
C PHE A 451 -8.77 -8.07 27.50
N THR A 452 -7.68 -7.48 27.02
CA THR A 452 -6.46 -7.28 27.83
C THR A 452 -6.72 -6.44 29.08
N ARG A 453 -7.61 -5.45 28.99
CA ARG A 453 -8.05 -4.65 30.15
C ARG A 453 -8.91 -5.42 31.14
N THR A 454 -9.83 -6.26 30.65
CA THR A 454 -10.83 -6.93 31.50
C THR A 454 -10.24 -8.14 32.22
N THR A 455 -9.26 -8.81 31.62
CA THR A 455 -8.66 -10.04 32.18
C THR A 455 -7.35 -9.79 32.91
N GLU A 456 -6.88 -8.54 32.96
CA GLU A 456 -5.56 -8.14 33.49
C GLU A 456 -4.40 -8.96 32.89
N GLN A 457 -4.60 -9.54 31.71
CA GLN A 457 -3.57 -10.27 30.99
C GLN A 457 -2.76 -9.29 30.14
N PRO A 458 -1.50 -9.01 30.50
CA PRO A 458 -0.67 -8.15 29.67
C PRO A 458 -0.40 -8.83 28.33
N GLU A 459 -0.26 -8.02 27.29
CA GLU A 459 0.23 -8.54 26.01
C GLU A 459 1.65 -9.11 26.20
N PRO A 460 2.00 -10.23 25.55
CA PRO A 460 3.38 -10.71 25.58
C PRO A 460 4.31 -9.67 24.89
N MET A 461 5.01 -8.83 25.67
CA MET A 461 5.81 -7.73 25.13
C MET A 461 7.29 -8.06 24.92
N GLU A 462 7.86 -8.98 25.71
CA GLU A 462 9.28 -9.33 25.59
C GLU A 462 9.49 -10.42 24.54
N LEU A 463 9.92 -10.00 23.33
CA LEU A 463 10.34 -10.91 22.28
C LEU A 463 11.78 -11.38 22.52
N GLU A 464 11.93 -12.67 22.80
CA GLU A 464 13.22 -13.36 22.81
C GLU A 464 13.33 -14.19 21.52
N PHE A 465 14.45 -14.08 20.80
CA PHE A 465 14.73 -14.98 19.68
C PHE A 465 15.38 -16.27 20.18
N LYS A 466 15.21 -17.38 19.45
CA LYS A 466 16.03 -18.58 19.74
C LYS A 466 17.48 -18.18 19.53
N CYS A 467 18.32 -18.33 20.56
CA CYS A 467 19.77 -18.31 20.37
C CYS A 467 20.06 -19.30 19.24
N GLN A 468 20.52 -18.81 18.11
CA GLN A 468 21.11 -19.72 17.14
C GLN A 468 22.29 -20.34 17.89
N PRO A 469 22.41 -21.68 17.97
CA PRO A 469 23.65 -22.28 18.41
C PRO A 469 24.72 -21.61 17.54
N ALA A 470 25.76 -21.05 18.18
CA ALA A 470 26.86 -20.41 17.46
C ALA A 470 27.25 -21.36 16.33
N CYS A 471 26.92 -21.01 15.09
CA CYS A 471 27.29 -21.81 13.96
C CYS A 471 28.82 -21.84 14.00
N ASP A 472 29.39 -23.03 14.20
CA ASP A 472 30.83 -23.25 14.22
C ASP A 472 31.45 -22.47 13.07
N SER A 473 32.25 -21.45 13.41
CA SER A 473 32.89 -20.50 12.51
C SER A 473 34.02 -21.14 11.68
N ASN A 474 33.85 -22.38 11.25
CA ASN A 474 34.85 -23.18 10.54
C ASN A 474 34.65 -23.24 9.03
N ASN A 475 33.99 -22.25 8.40
CA ASN A 475 33.84 -22.24 6.93
C ASN A 475 34.06 -20.88 6.24
N GLU A 476 34.83 -19.98 6.86
CA GLU A 476 35.43 -18.82 6.17
C GLU A 476 36.94 -19.03 5.95
N GLN A 477 37.28 -20.07 5.19
CA GLN A 477 38.57 -20.16 4.48
C GLN A 477 38.36 -20.83 3.12
N SER A 478 37.82 -20.08 2.17
CA SER A 478 38.09 -20.30 0.73
C SER A 478 37.47 -19.15 -0.07
N GLY A 479 38.31 -18.25 -0.58
CA GLY A 479 37.84 -17.25 -1.54
C GLY A 479 38.70 -16.02 -1.77
N ASP A 480 40.03 -16.14 -1.69
CA ASP A 480 40.93 -15.17 -2.30
C ASP A 480 40.66 -15.10 -3.81
N VAL A 481 39.98 -14.04 -4.28
CA VAL A 481 40.09 -13.54 -5.66
C VAL A 481 40.13 -12.02 -5.62
N LEU A 482 41.25 -11.49 -5.13
CA LEU A 482 41.79 -10.20 -5.53
C LEU A 482 42.79 -10.46 -6.67
N ARG A 483 42.34 -10.30 -7.92
CA ARG A 483 43.20 -10.03 -9.07
C ARG A 483 42.60 -8.89 -9.87
N THR A 484 43.15 -7.70 -9.61
CA THR A 484 43.52 -6.68 -10.60
C THR A 484 43.11 -6.96 -12.05
N LEU A 485 42.13 -6.20 -12.53
CA LEU A 485 42.27 -5.20 -13.59
C LEU A 485 41.04 -4.28 -13.61
#